data_AF-A0A552RHZ1-F1
#
_entry.id   AF-A0A552RHZ1-F1
#
_cell.length_a   1.000
_cell.length_b   1.000
_cell.length_c   1.000
_cell.angle_alpha   90.00
_cell.angle_beta   90.00
_cell.angle_gamma   90.00
#
_symmetry.space_group_name_H-M   'P 1'
#
loop_
_entity.id
_entity.type
_entity.pdbx_description
1 polymer ?
#
loop_
_entity_poly.entity_id
_entity_poly.type
_entity_poly.pdbx_seq_one_letter_code
_entity_poly.pdbx_strand_id
1 'polypeptide(L)'
;MRNIRTLATAGALTSLVLGATAAFGPTASAAPNTTPQKVCGSSYKTVNSAAVGSLGTVYLTYNATNGKNCVVTIRSTPGAAKDMSAYIYVPDTDASANDYGSYTSYAGPVYAYGKGHCVSWGGHIANVYVSVENSNCAAFKEQRALEVR
;
A
#
# COMPACT_ATOMS: atom_id res chain seq x y z
N MET A 1 31.60 69.82 50.78
CA MET A 1 30.80 69.42 51.96
C MET A 1 29.43 68.99 51.52
N ARG A 2 28.90 67.94 52.15
CA ARG A 2 27.54 67.36 52.10
C ARG A 2 27.33 66.16 51.16
N ASN A 3 27.40 65.00 51.80
CA ASN A 3 26.95 63.68 51.37
C ASN A 3 25.43 63.64 51.16
N ILE A 4 24.97 62.90 50.15
CA ILE A 4 23.65 62.23 50.14
C ILE A 4 23.80 60.83 49.52
N ARG A 5 23.21 59.85 50.22
CA ARG A 5 23.21 58.40 50.00
C ARG A 5 22.01 57.98 49.14
N THR A 6 22.12 56.99 48.26
CA THR A 6 21.01 56.07 47.88
C THR A 6 21.56 54.89 47.06
N LEU A 7 21.75 53.73 47.70
CA LEU A 7 20.92 52.50 47.65
C LEU A 7 21.12 51.63 46.39
N ALA A 8 21.79 50.50 46.62
CA ALA A 8 21.85 49.36 45.72
C ALA A 8 20.47 48.68 45.62
N THR A 9 20.06 48.32 44.40
CA THR A 9 19.00 47.34 44.18
C THR A 9 19.52 46.28 43.21
N ALA A 10 19.75 45.08 43.76
CA ALA A 10 19.98 43.86 43.01
C ALA A 10 18.66 43.43 42.36
N GLY A 11 18.59 43.45 41.03
CA GLY A 11 17.48 42.87 40.28
C GLY A 11 17.71 41.37 40.08
N ALA A 12 17.00 40.54 40.84
CA ALA A 12 16.97 39.09 40.66
C ALA A 12 15.80 38.68 39.75
N LEU A 13 16.11 37.82 38.77
CA LEU A 13 15.35 36.68 38.20
C LEU A 13 13.85 36.92 37.86
N THR A 14 13.40 36.68 36.64
CA THR A 14 12.96 35.33 36.20
C THR A 14 12.94 35.21 34.67
N SER A 15 13.75 34.31 34.12
CA SER A 15 13.59 33.85 32.73
C SER A 15 12.53 32.75 32.68
N LEU A 16 11.32 33.10 32.21
CA LEU A 16 10.24 32.16 31.97
C LEU A 16 10.54 31.36 30.68
N VAL A 17 11.22 30.21 30.81
CA VAL A 17 11.35 29.26 29.70
C VAL A 17 10.04 28.49 29.60
N LEU A 18 9.18 28.88 28.67
CA LEU A 18 8.04 28.09 28.24
C LEU A 18 8.58 26.83 27.56
N GLY A 19 8.71 25.75 28.33
CA GLY A 19 9.01 24.42 27.81
C GLY A 19 7.87 23.94 26.93
N ALA A 20 8.01 24.09 25.61
CA ALA A 20 7.13 23.47 24.65
C ALA A 20 7.45 21.96 24.60
N THR A 21 6.74 21.17 25.41
CA THR A 21 6.73 19.72 25.23
C THR A 21 5.96 19.41 23.94
N ALA A 22 6.68 19.20 22.84
CA ALA A 22 6.11 18.61 21.64
C ALA A 22 5.67 17.18 21.98
N ALA A 23 4.37 16.99 22.19
CA ALA A 23 3.77 15.68 22.32
C ALA A 23 3.82 14.99 20.94
N PHE A 24 4.82 14.13 20.73
CA PHE A 24 4.79 13.16 19.63
C PHE A 24 3.78 12.06 20.00
N GLY A 25 2.49 12.34 19.76
CA GLY A 25 1.48 11.28 19.77
C GLY A 25 1.80 10.25 18.68
N PRO A 26 1.47 8.97 18.86
CA PRO A 26 1.60 7.99 17.78
C PRO A 26 0.77 8.50 16.60
N THR A 27 1.40 8.68 15.44
CA THR A 27 0.68 8.89 14.20
C THR A 27 -0.19 7.66 13.98
N ALA A 28 -1.49 7.78 14.22
CA ALA A 28 -2.45 6.73 13.89
C ALA A 28 -2.41 6.55 12.37
N SER A 29 -1.67 5.55 11.90
CA SER A 29 -1.74 5.13 10.51
C SER A 29 -3.15 4.62 10.25
N ALA A 30 -3.88 5.30 9.37
CA ALA A 30 -5.17 4.81 8.91
C ALA A 30 -4.96 3.40 8.33
N ALA A 31 -5.65 2.41 8.90
CA ALA A 31 -5.73 1.10 8.31
C ALA A 31 -6.28 1.22 6.87
N PRO A 32 -5.95 0.30 5.96
CA PRO A 32 -6.53 0.31 4.62
C PRO A 32 -8.07 0.21 4.75
N ASN A 33 -8.79 1.26 4.38
CA ASN A 33 -10.25 1.25 4.30
C ASN A 33 -10.75 0.64 2.97
N THR A 34 -9.83 0.09 2.18
CA THR A 34 -10.08 -0.46 0.85
C THR A 34 -9.88 -1.96 0.90
N THR A 35 -10.87 -2.70 0.43
CA THR A 35 -10.84 -4.15 0.26
C THR A 35 -10.83 -4.48 -1.23
N PRO A 36 -10.31 -5.65 -1.64
CA PRO A 36 -10.34 -6.03 -3.04
C PRO A 36 -11.77 -6.15 -3.58
N GLN A 37 -12.77 -6.52 -2.77
CA GLN A 37 -14.18 -6.54 -3.17
C GLN A 37 -14.77 -5.14 -3.38
N LYS A 38 -14.28 -4.13 -2.65
CA LYS A 38 -14.68 -2.74 -2.87
C LYS A 38 -14.17 -2.21 -4.22
N VAL A 39 -13.00 -2.69 -4.68
CA VAL A 39 -12.36 -2.23 -5.92
C VAL A 39 -12.77 -3.08 -7.13
N CYS A 40 -12.68 -4.42 -7.02
CA CYS A 40 -13.04 -5.35 -8.08
C CYS A 40 -14.57 -5.55 -8.24
N GLY A 41 -15.35 -5.19 -7.23
CA GLY A 41 -16.80 -5.39 -7.18
C GLY A 41 -17.23 -6.52 -6.25
N SER A 42 -18.45 -6.40 -5.69
CA SER A 42 -18.96 -7.27 -4.61
C SER A 42 -19.16 -8.75 -5.02
N SER A 43 -19.33 -9.02 -6.32
CA SER A 43 -19.44 -10.37 -6.87
C SER A 43 -18.10 -11.11 -6.98
N TYR A 44 -16.96 -10.42 -6.80
CA TYR A 44 -15.64 -11.04 -6.84
C TYR A 44 -15.24 -11.58 -5.48
N LYS A 45 -14.61 -12.76 -5.46
CA LYS A 45 -14.08 -13.40 -4.25
C LYS A 45 -12.56 -13.48 -4.35
N THR A 46 -11.85 -13.24 -3.25
CA THR A 46 -10.39 -13.42 -3.20
C THR A 46 -10.07 -14.90 -3.34
N VAL A 47 -9.27 -15.24 -4.35
CA VAL A 47 -8.82 -16.61 -4.61
C VAL A 47 -7.32 -16.79 -4.33
N ASN A 48 -6.54 -15.71 -4.39
CA ASN A 48 -5.13 -15.70 -4.00
C ASN A 48 -4.70 -14.28 -3.59
N SER A 49 -3.58 -14.17 -2.89
CA SER A 49 -2.98 -12.88 -2.51
C SER A 49 -1.46 -13.01 -2.36
N ALA A 50 -0.74 -11.88 -2.47
CA ALA A 50 0.71 -11.81 -2.39
C ALA A 50 1.14 -10.56 -1.63
N ALA A 51 1.95 -10.70 -0.59
CA ALA A 51 2.49 -9.56 0.14
C ALA A 51 3.55 -8.84 -0.69
N VAL A 52 3.45 -7.51 -0.75
CA VAL A 52 4.49 -6.62 -1.30
C VAL A 52 5.37 -6.16 -0.14
N GLY A 53 6.15 -7.08 0.42
CA GLY A 53 6.85 -6.89 1.68
C GLY A 53 5.87 -6.47 2.80
N SER A 54 6.19 -5.39 3.53
CA SER A 54 5.28 -4.77 4.50
C SER A 54 4.41 -3.65 3.91
N LEU A 55 4.63 -3.28 2.64
CA LEU A 55 4.06 -2.07 2.02
C LEU A 55 2.60 -2.24 1.61
N GLY A 56 2.17 -3.46 1.32
CA GLY A 56 0.84 -3.76 0.86
C GLY A 56 0.67 -5.20 0.42
N THR A 57 -0.44 -5.45 -0.27
CA THR A 57 -0.83 -6.78 -0.75
C THR A 57 -1.43 -6.66 -2.14
N VAL A 58 -0.97 -7.49 -3.07
CA VAL A 58 -1.64 -7.75 -4.35
C VAL A 58 -2.69 -8.83 -4.13
N TYR A 59 -3.92 -8.60 -4.57
CA TYR A 59 -5.01 -9.56 -4.48
C TYR A 59 -5.40 -10.02 -5.88
N LEU A 60 -5.54 -11.34 -6.04
CA LEU A 60 -6.26 -11.94 -7.15
C LEU A 60 -7.67 -12.30 -6.67
N THR A 61 -8.66 -11.76 -7.36
CA THR A 61 -10.07 -12.11 -7.13
C THR A 61 -10.70 -12.68 -8.38
N TYR A 62 -11.78 -13.43 -8.22
CA TYR A 62 -12.46 -14.11 -9.31
C TYR A 62 -13.98 -14.01 -9.17
N ASN A 63 -14.67 -13.84 -10.30
CA ASN A 63 -16.12 -13.91 -10.39
C ASN A 63 -16.54 -15.10 -11.27
N ALA A 64 -17.12 -16.12 -10.63
CA ALA A 64 -17.52 -17.36 -11.30
C ALA A 64 -18.66 -17.17 -12.33
N THR A 65 -19.47 -16.12 -12.20
CA THR A 65 -20.59 -15.84 -13.12
C THR A 65 -20.09 -15.34 -14.48
N ASN A 66 -19.02 -14.54 -14.51
CA ASN A 66 -18.48 -13.96 -15.75
C ASN A 66 -17.13 -14.56 -16.19
N GLY A 67 -16.51 -15.39 -15.35
CA GLY A 67 -15.24 -16.05 -15.65
C GLY A 67 -14.02 -15.13 -15.62
N LYS A 68 -14.14 -13.93 -15.07
CA LYS A 68 -13.06 -12.94 -15.02
C LYS A 68 -12.34 -12.96 -13.68
N ASN A 69 -11.02 -12.82 -13.77
CA ASN A 69 -10.15 -12.44 -12.68
C ASN A 69 -10.07 -10.92 -12.59
N CYS A 70 -9.79 -10.42 -11.39
CA CYS A 70 -9.44 -9.03 -11.12
C CYS A 70 -8.23 -8.96 -10.19
N VAL A 71 -7.24 -8.14 -10.56
CA VAL A 71 -6.04 -7.90 -9.77
C VAL A 71 -6.02 -6.46 -9.28
N VAL A 72 -5.70 -6.28 -8.00
CA VAL A 72 -5.54 -4.98 -7.35
C VAL A 72 -4.41 -5.03 -6.33
N THR A 73 -3.56 -4.01 -6.32
CA THR A 73 -2.50 -3.83 -5.33
C THR A 73 -2.93 -2.79 -4.31
N ILE A 74 -3.08 -3.18 -3.05
CA ILE A 74 -3.59 -2.31 -1.97
C ILE A 74 -2.47 -2.06 -0.96
N ARG A 75 -2.24 -0.78 -0.62
CA ARG A 75 -1.26 -0.40 0.41
C ARG A 75 -1.74 -0.79 1.81
N SER A 76 -0.81 -1.27 2.64
CA SER A 76 -1.04 -1.50 4.08
C SER A 76 -1.27 -0.20 4.85
N THR A 77 -0.71 0.91 4.36
CA THR A 77 -0.88 2.23 4.95
C THR A 77 -1.02 3.26 3.83
N PRO A 78 -2.26 3.75 3.57
CA PRO A 78 -2.50 4.83 2.63
C PRO A 78 -1.76 6.12 3.03
N GLY A 79 -1.43 6.96 2.05
CA GLY A 79 -0.76 8.23 2.30
C GLY A 79 -0.28 8.91 1.02
N ALA A 80 0.85 9.61 1.10
CA ALA A 80 1.48 10.25 -0.06
C ALA A 80 1.65 9.26 -1.23
N ALA A 81 1.47 9.73 -2.46
CA ALA A 81 1.48 8.88 -3.63
C ALA A 81 2.81 8.10 -3.75
N LYS A 82 2.70 6.83 -4.12
CA LYS A 82 3.83 5.93 -4.37
C LYS A 82 3.68 5.33 -5.75
N ASP A 83 4.82 5.07 -6.39
CA ASP A 83 4.84 4.29 -7.61
C ASP A 83 4.33 2.88 -7.33
N MET A 84 3.33 2.44 -8.09
CA MET A 84 2.66 1.15 -7.88
C MET A 84 2.16 0.57 -9.20
N SER A 85 1.96 -0.74 -9.21
CA SER A 85 1.29 -1.42 -10.32
C SER A 85 0.40 -2.56 -9.87
N ALA A 86 -0.50 -2.97 -10.76
CA ALA A 86 -1.21 -4.24 -10.74
C ALA A 86 -1.22 -4.80 -12.18
N TYR A 87 -0.97 -6.09 -12.35
CA TYR A 87 -1.05 -6.74 -13.65
C TYR A 87 -1.61 -8.15 -13.58
N ILE A 88 -2.16 -8.59 -14.70
CA ILE A 88 -2.57 -9.97 -14.96
C ILE A 88 -2.23 -10.35 -16.40
N TYR A 89 -1.81 -11.59 -16.59
CA TYR A 89 -1.50 -12.22 -17.85
C TYR A 89 -2.06 -13.65 -17.87
N VAL A 90 -2.58 -14.08 -19.01
CA VAL A 90 -3.18 -15.40 -19.23
C VAL A 90 -2.41 -16.08 -20.37
N PRO A 91 -1.35 -16.86 -20.07
CA PRO A 91 -0.33 -17.22 -21.05
C PRO A 91 -0.82 -17.96 -22.30
N ASP A 92 -1.84 -18.81 -22.17
CA ASP A 92 -2.36 -19.63 -23.27
C ASP A 92 -3.32 -18.88 -24.21
N THR A 93 -3.81 -17.71 -23.79
CA THR A 93 -4.68 -16.84 -24.59
C THR A 93 -4.04 -15.50 -24.95
N ASP A 94 -2.84 -15.25 -24.42
CA ASP A 94 -2.12 -13.98 -24.52
C ASP A 94 -2.89 -12.75 -23.97
N ALA A 95 -3.98 -12.98 -23.24
CA ALA A 95 -4.75 -11.89 -22.65
C ALA A 95 -3.97 -11.26 -21.50
N SER A 96 -3.77 -9.95 -21.55
CA SER A 96 -3.05 -9.20 -20.52
C SER A 96 -3.78 -7.90 -20.17
N ALA A 97 -3.64 -7.47 -18.91
CA ALA A 97 -4.03 -6.13 -18.48
C ALA A 97 -3.09 -5.65 -17.37
N ASN A 98 -2.73 -4.37 -17.40
CA ASN A 98 -1.87 -3.75 -16.41
C ASN A 98 -2.32 -2.32 -16.10
N ASP A 99 -2.01 -1.87 -14.89
CA ASP A 99 -2.20 -0.51 -14.42
C ASP A 99 -0.93 -0.11 -13.66
N TYR A 100 -0.37 1.05 -13.98
CA TYR A 100 0.89 1.55 -13.44
C TYR A 100 0.83 3.07 -13.28
N GLY A 101 1.35 3.57 -12.16
CA GLY A 101 1.34 4.99 -11.87
C GLY A 101 1.58 5.29 -10.39
N SER A 102 1.34 6.55 -10.03
CA SER A 102 1.50 7.03 -8.65
C SER A 102 0.15 7.05 -7.92
N TYR A 103 0.00 6.21 -6.89
CA TYR A 103 -1.27 6.06 -6.16
C TYR A 103 -1.11 6.27 -4.65
N THR A 104 -2.16 6.80 -4.03
CA THR A 104 -2.21 7.04 -2.58
C THR A 104 -2.67 5.82 -1.78
N SER A 105 -3.47 4.94 -2.39
CA SER A 105 -4.14 3.82 -1.70
C SER A 105 -4.01 2.48 -2.43
N TYR A 106 -4.30 2.42 -3.73
CA TYR A 106 -4.27 1.18 -4.51
C TYR A 106 -3.98 1.44 -5.99
N ALA A 107 -3.47 0.43 -6.70
CA ALA A 107 -3.36 0.36 -8.17
C ALA A 107 -4.26 -0.77 -8.70
N GLY A 108 -4.81 -0.61 -9.90
CA GLY A 108 -5.89 -1.45 -10.44
C GLY A 108 -7.28 -0.80 -10.26
N PRO A 109 -8.38 -1.53 -10.51
CA PRO A 109 -8.44 -2.94 -10.84
C PRO A 109 -8.12 -3.22 -12.32
N VAL A 110 -7.39 -4.29 -12.58
CA VAL A 110 -7.20 -4.83 -13.94
C VAL A 110 -7.90 -6.17 -14.06
N TYR A 111 -8.50 -6.45 -15.22
CA TYR A 111 -9.33 -7.64 -15.42
C TYR A 111 -8.86 -8.46 -16.62
N ALA A 112 -8.89 -9.78 -16.47
CA ALA A 112 -8.72 -10.72 -17.58
C ALA A 112 -9.65 -11.91 -17.44
N TYR A 113 -10.12 -12.47 -18.56
CA TYR A 113 -10.85 -13.72 -18.55
C TYR A 113 -9.89 -14.87 -18.24
N GLY A 114 -10.21 -15.72 -17.25
CA GLY A 114 -9.32 -16.83 -16.87
C GLY A 114 -10.03 -18.10 -16.45
N LYS A 115 -11.33 -18.24 -16.77
CA LYS A 115 -12.05 -19.49 -16.50
C LYS A 115 -11.43 -20.63 -17.31
N GLY A 116 -10.90 -21.63 -16.60
CA GLY A 116 -10.24 -22.78 -17.23
C GLY A 116 -8.79 -22.51 -17.65
N HIS A 117 -8.23 -21.35 -17.31
CA HIS A 117 -6.89 -20.95 -17.70
C HIS A 117 -6.00 -20.69 -16.48
N CYS A 118 -4.71 -20.95 -16.67
CA CYS A 118 -3.66 -20.49 -15.77
C CYS A 118 -3.50 -18.97 -15.85
N VAL A 119 -3.24 -18.31 -14.72
CA VAL A 119 -2.99 -16.87 -14.71
C VAL A 119 -1.68 -16.53 -14.01
N SER A 120 -0.97 -15.57 -14.58
CA SER A 120 0.19 -14.92 -13.99
C SER A 120 -0.20 -13.51 -13.59
N TRP A 121 0.15 -13.08 -12.38
CA TRP A 121 -0.32 -11.80 -11.85
C TRP A 121 0.65 -11.26 -10.82
N GLY A 122 0.57 -9.96 -10.58
CA GLY A 122 1.47 -9.31 -9.65
C GLY A 122 1.30 -7.81 -9.62
N GLY A 123 2.30 -7.16 -9.04
CA GLY A 123 2.33 -5.71 -8.88
C GLY A 123 3.51 -5.28 -8.02
N HIS A 124 3.62 -3.98 -7.80
CA HIS A 124 4.67 -3.43 -6.95
C HIS A 124 4.20 -2.23 -6.14
N ILE A 125 4.98 -1.91 -5.11
CA ILE A 125 4.88 -0.66 -4.35
C ILE A 125 6.30 -0.15 -4.14
N ALA A 126 6.58 1.05 -4.61
CA ALA A 126 7.92 1.61 -4.69
C ALA A 126 8.87 0.60 -5.39
N ASN A 127 9.93 0.17 -4.72
CA ASN A 127 10.93 -0.72 -5.29
C ASN A 127 10.75 -2.19 -4.91
N VAL A 128 9.60 -2.56 -4.33
CA VAL A 128 9.29 -3.94 -3.93
C VAL A 128 8.27 -4.53 -4.91
N TYR A 129 8.67 -5.58 -5.60
CA TYR A 129 7.93 -6.23 -6.68
C TYR A 129 7.50 -7.63 -6.25
N VAL A 130 6.28 -8.03 -6.58
CA VAL A 130 5.79 -9.39 -6.37
C VAL A 130 5.13 -9.92 -7.63
N SER A 131 5.42 -11.17 -7.95
CA SER A 131 4.79 -11.91 -9.04
C SER A 131 4.40 -13.31 -8.60
N VAL A 132 3.31 -13.80 -9.16
CA VAL A 132 2.81 -15.15 -8.99
C VAL A 132 2.52 -15.71 -10.38
N GLU A 133 3.34 -16.66 -10.78
CA GLU A 133 3.27 -17.32 -12.08
C GLU A 133 2.57 -18.67 -11.95
N ASN A 134 1.84 -19.08 -12.99
CA ASN A 134 1.10 -20.36 -13.01
C ASN A 134 0.12 -20.49 -11.83
N SER A 135 -0.54 -19.40 -11.43
CA SER A 135 -1.56 -19.41 -10.39
C SER A 135 -2.83 -20.11 -10.89
N ASN A 136 -3.49 -20.85 -9.99
CA ASN A 136 -4.72 -21.60 -10.27
C ASN A 136 -4.57 -22.68 -11.37
N CYS A 137 -3.35 -23.15 -11.59
CA CYS A 137 -3.06 -24.25 -12.48
C CYS A 137 -3.18 -25.59 -11.76
N ALA A 138 -4.03 -26.49 -12.25
CA ALA A 138 -4.06 -27.87 -11.75
C ALA A 138 -2.84 -28.69 -12.22
N ALA A 139 -2.31 -28.38 -13.40
CA ALA A 139 -1.21 -29.12 -14.03
C ALA A 139 0.19 -28.59 -13.70
N PHE A 140 0.29 -27.33 -13.26
CA PHE A 140 1.56 -26.66 -12.99
C PHE A 140 1.62 -26.17 -11.55
N LYS A 141 2.82 -26.25 -10.96
CA LYS A 141 3.05 -25.72 -9.62
C LYS A 141 3.17 -24.20 -9.67
N GLU A 142 2.33 -23.51 -8.91
CA GLU A 142 2.41 -22.05 -8.70
C GLU A 142 3.83 -21.66 -8.27
N GLN A 143 4.39 -20.63 -8.92
CA GLN A 143 5.69 -20.05 -8.58
C GLN A 143 5.46 -18.62 -8.08
N ARG A 144 6.14 -18.25 -6.99
CA ARG A 144 5.99 -16.92 -6.37
C ARG A 144 7.35 -16.29 -6.15
N ALA A 145 7.51 -15.07 -6.61
CA ALA A 145 8.72 -14.28 -6.43
C ALA A 145 8.40 -12.96 -5.72
N LEU A 146 9.31 -12.55 -4.83
CA LEU A 146 9.34 -11.23 -4.20
C LEU A 146 10.75 -10.68 -4.41
N GLU A 147 10.86 -9.51 -5.05
CA GLU A 147 12.12 -8.87 -5.41
C GLU A 147 12.16 -7.44 -4.87
N VAL A 148 13.35 -7.01 -4.43
CA VAL A 148 13.62 -5.61 -4.09
C VAL A 148 14.64 -5.10 -5.09
N ARG A 149 14.29 -4.04 -5.83
CA ARG A 149 15.13 -3.44 -6.86
C ARG A 149 15.79 -2.13 -6.39
#